data_AF-A0A227J3X7-F1
#
_entry.id   AF-A0A227J3X7-F1
#
_cell.length_a   1.000
_cell.length_b   1.000
_cell.length_c   1.000
_cell.angle_alpha   90.00
_cell.angle_beta   90.00
_cell.angle_gamma   90.00
#
_symmetry.space_group_name_H-M   'P 1'
#
loop_
_entity.id
_entity.type
_entity.pdbx_description
1 polymer ?
#
loop_
_entity_poly.entity_id
_entity_poly.type
_entity_poly.pdbx_seq_one_letter_code
_entity_poly.pdbx_strand_id
1 'polypeptide(L)'
;MIIDKGFAQHAPFAMRHELGLNYLMIDRRFQRQGIGAEALKKLFVYAYTIDPESTSLCVTVPNSHQGALDFFLACGFTNTEKAIYGEQEKEWLMRHPL
;
A
#
# COMPACT_ATOMS: atom_id res chain seq x y z
N MET A 1 -1.77 1.48 -11.35
CA MET A 1 -1.09 1.31 -10.06
C MET A 1 0.22 2.08 -10.13
N ILE A 2 0.65 2.76 -9.06
CA ILE A 2 1.90 3.54 -9.02
C ILE A 2 2.66 3.18 -7.75
N ILE A 3 3.95 2.86 -7.92
CA ILE A 3 4.89 2.54 -6.83
C ILE A 3 5.92 3.65 -6.72
N ASP A 4 6.13 4.10 -5.50
CA ASP A 4 7.11 5.12 -5.15
C ASP A 4 8.36 4.45 -4.56
N LYS A 5 9.45 4.48 -5.32
CA LYS A 5 10.77 3.97 -4.90
C LYS A 5 11.49 4.94 -3.97
N GLY A 6 11.14 6.22 -4.01
CA GLY A 6 11.73 7.26 -3.18
C GLY A 6 10.98 7.45 -1.87
N PHE A 7 9.98 6.60 -1.56
CA PHE A 7 9.09 6.76 -0.42
C PHE A 7 9.85 6.94 0.90
N ALA A 8 10.86 6.10 1.15
CA ALA A 8 11.71 6.19 2.34
C ALA A 8 12.51 7.51 2.47
N GLN A 9 12.62 8.31 1.40
CA GLN A 9 13.39 9.57 1.40
C GLN A 9 12.55 10.77 1.83
N HIS A 10 11.22 10.69 1.74
CA HIS A 10 10.33 11.82 2.01
C HIS A 10 9.25 11.53 3.05
N ALA A 11 8.83 10.27 3.21
CA ALA A 11 7.85 9.89 4.23
C ALA A 11 8.56 9.66 5.58
N PRO A 12 8.35 10.52 6.61
CA PRO A 12 9.12 10.47 7.86
C PRO A 12 8.86 9.22 8.71
N PHE A 13 7.78 8.49 8.41
CA PHE A 13 7.38 7.26 9.09
C PHE A 13 7.74 6.00 8.29
N ALA A 14 8.38 6.15 7.14
CA ALA A 14 8.80 5.04 6.30
C ALA A 14 10.00 4.31 6.91
N MET A 15 10.07 3.00 6.67
CA MET A 15 11.25 2.21 6.99
C MET A 15 12.34 2.42 5.93
N ARG A 16 13.58 2.07 6.27
CA ARG A 16 14.70 2.14 5.33
C ARG A 16 14.42 1.24 4.12
N HIS A 17 14.59 1.76 2.90
CA HIS A 17 14.27 1.07 1.64
C HIS A 17 12.79 0.67 1.48
N GLU A 18 11.87 1.19 2.30
CA GLU A 18 10.43 0.88 2.17
C GLU A 18 9.85 1.47 0.88
N LEU A 19 9.13 0.64 0.13
CA LEU A 19 8.39 1.08 -1.05
C LEU A 19 7.03 1.65 -0.65
N GLY A 20 6.58 2.68 -1.35
CA GLY A 20 5.25 3.26 -1.19
C GLY A 20 4.29 2.81 -2.31
N LEU A 21 3.06 2.46 -1.97
CA LEU A 21 1.96 2.29 -2.94
C LEU A 21 1.06 3.53 -2.92
N ASN A 22 1.32 4.47 -3.84
CA ASN A 22 0.61 5.76 -3.84
C ASN A 22 -0.76 5.66 -4.52
N TYR A 23 -0.89 4.82 -5.55
CA TYR A 23 -2.15 4.70 -6.29
C TYR A 23 -2.44 3.26 -6.67
N LEU A 24 -3.63 2.79 -6.31
CA LEU A 24 -4.27 1.59 -6.85
C LEU A 24 -5.69 1.95 -7.28
N MET A 25 -5.90 2.08 -8.60
CA MET A 25 -7.17 2.42 -9.18
C MET A 25 -7.66 1.28 -10.05
N ILE A 26 -8.92 0.87 -9.84
CA ILE A 26 -9.61 -0.13 -10.63
C ILE A 26 -10.92 0.51 -11.08
N ASP A 27 -11.13 0.55 -12.39
CA ASP A 27 -12.38 1.02 -12.96
C ASP A 27 -13.56 0.24 -12.35
N ARG A 28 -14.62 0.97 -11.99
CA ARG A 28 -15.77 0.46 -11.26
C ARG A 28 -16.40 -0.78 -11.91
N ARG A 29 -16.37 -0.89 -13.23
CA ARG A 29 -16.90 -2.03 -13.99
C ARG A 29 -16.15 -3.33 -13.72
N PHE A 30 -14.93 -3.25 -13.20
CA PHE A 30 -14.02 -4.35 -12.94
C PHE A 30 -13.76 -4.58 -11.43
N GLN A 31 -14.40 -3.78 -10.56
CA GLN A 31 -14.29 -3.97 -9.12
C GLN A 31 -15.03 -5.24 -8.66
N ARG A 32 -14.64 -5.77 -7.49
CA ARG A 32 -15.18 -7.00 -6.88
C ARG A 32 -14.99 -8.28 -7.71
N GLN A 33 -14.12 -8.25 -8.70
CA GLN A 33 -13.75 -9.41 -9.54
C GLN A 33 -12.36 -9.98 -9.19
N GLY A 34 -11.77 -9.56 -8.06
CA GLY A 34 -10.44 -10.02 -7.61
C GLY A 34 -9.24 -9.40 -8.34
N ILE A 35 -9.47 -8.56 -9.36
CA ILE A 35 -8.41 -7.96 -10.18
C ILE A 35 -7.36 -7.20 -9.35
N GLY A 36 -7.79 -6.45 -8.33
CA GLY A 36 -6.87 -5.72 -7.46
C GLY A 36 -5.95 -6.64 -6.65
N ALA A 37 -6.50 -7.73 -6.13
CA ALA A 37 -5.74 -8.70 -5.35
C ALA A 37 -4.71 -9.42 -6.24
N GLU A 38 -5.11 -9.81 -7.46
CA GLU A 38 -4.19 -10.43 -8.43
C GLU A 38 -3.09 -9.47 -8.89
N ALA A 39 -3.41 -8.17 -9.06
CA ALA A 39 -2.42 -7.16 -9.36
C ALA A 39 -1.40 -7.00 -8.22
N LEU A 40 -1.86 -6.97 -6.95
CA LEU A 40 -0.98 -6.90 -5.79
C LEU A 40 -0.09 -8.14 -5.65
N LYS A 41 -0.61 -9.35 -5.86
CA LYS A 41 0.20 -10.57 -5.86
C LYS A 41 1.36 -10.50 -6.85
N LYS A 42 1.10 -10.03 -8.06
CA LYS A 42 2.15 -9.83 -9.08
C LYS A 42 3.12 -8.72 -8.68
N LEU A 43 2.62 -7.65 -8.09
CA LEU A 43 3.46 -6.58 -7.56
C LEU A 43 4.43 -7.11 -6.51
N PHE A 44 3.98 -7.94 -5.56
CA PHE A 44 4.85 -8.45 -4.49
C PHE A 44 6.04 -9.24 -5.06
N VAL A 45 5.80 -10.08 -6.07
CA VAL A 45 6.88 -10.78 -6.78
C VAL A 45 7.81 -9.78 -7.49
N TYR A 46 7.25 -8.74 -8.11
CA TYR A 46 8.01 -7.74 -8.84
C TYR A 46 8.76 -6.75 -7.94
N ALA A 47 8.36 -6.59 -6.67
CA ALA A 47 8.96 -5.63 -5.74
C ALA A 47 10.46 -5.90 -5.52
N TYR A 48 10.86 -7.18 -5.49
CA TYR A 48 12.28 -7.59 -5.45
C TYR A 48 13.10 -7.07 -6.64
N THR A 49 12.49 -6.89 -7.80
CA THR A 49 13.16 -6.32 -8.98
C THR A 49 13.18 -4.79 -8.96
N ILE A 50 12.26 -4.17 -8.20
CA ILE A 50 12.16 -2.72 -8.04
C ILE A 50 13.27 -2.21 -7.11
N ASP A 51 13.40 -2.85 -5.96
CA ASP A 51 14.40 -2.59 -4.92
C ASP A 51 14.63 -3.88 -4.11
N PRO A 52 15.78 -4.57 -4.30
CA PRO A 52 16.11 -5.81 -3.58
C PRO A 52 16.32 -5.61 -2.07
N GLU A 53 16.60 -4.39 -1.60
CA GLU A 53 16.80 -4.10 -0.18
C GLU A 53 15.49 -3.78 0.54
N SER A 54 14.39 -3.67 -0.20
CA SER A 54 13.08 -3.39 0.38
C SER A 54 12.54 -4.59 1.14
N THR A 55 12.14 -4.36 2.39
CA THR A 55 11.58 -5.41 3.26
C THR A 55 10.06 -5.26 3.44
N SER A 56 9.48 -4.17 2.95
CA SER A 56 8.05 -3.90 3.09
C SER A 56 7.53 -2.94 2.02
N LEU A 57 6.23 -3.10 1.73
CA LEU A 57 5.43 -2.17 0.96
C LEU A 57 4.44 -1.47 1.90
N CYS A 58 4.45 -0.14 1.91
CA CYS A 58 3.58 0.68 2.73
C CYS A 58 2.48 1.33 1.90
N VAL A 59 1.28 1.42 2.48
CA VAL A 59 0.16 2.19 1.94
C VAL A 59 -0.50 2.98 3.06
N THR A 60 -0.92 4.20 2.76
CA THR A 60 -1.80 4.98 3.64
C THR A 60 -3.23 4.85 3.15
N VAL A 61 -4.16 4.67 4.08
CA VAL A 61 -5.58 4.50 3.75
C VAL A 61 -6.41 5.44 4.61
N PRO A 62 -7.21 6.35 4.01
CA PRO A 62 -8.09 7.22 4.77
C PRO A 62 -9.01 6.43 5.71
N ASN A 63 -9.18 6.93 6.94
CA ASN A 63 -9.94 6.24 7.97
C ASN A 63 -11.40 6.03 7.58
N SER A 64 -11.98 6.92 6.77
CA SER A 64 -13.33 6.78 6.24
C SER A 64 -13.49 5.66 5.19
N HIS A 65 -12.40 5.19 4.58
CA HIS A 65 -12.41 4.24 3.46
C HIS A 65 -12.35 2.77 3.92
N GLN A 66 -13.37 2.31 4.65
CA GLN A 66 -13.39 0.95 5.22
C GLN A 66 -13.20 -0.15 4.16
N GLY A 67 -13.80 -0.02 2.97
CA GLY A 67 -13.63 -1.01 1.91
C GLY A 67 -12.19 -1.15 1.39
N ALA A 68 -11.38 -0.08 1.47
CA ALA A 68 -9.96 -0.14 1.14
C ALA A 68 -9.15 -0.81 2.25
N LEU A 69 -9.46 -0.51 3.52
CA LEU A 69 -8.84 -1.18 4.68
C LEU A 69 -9.06 -2.70 4.60
N ASP A 70 -10.32 -3.12 4.44
CA ASP A 70 -10.69 -4.54 4.35
C ASP A 70 -9.99 -5.22 3.16
N PHE A 71 -9.91 -4.52 2.02
CA PHE A 71 -9.22 -5.00 0.84
C PHE A 71 -7.71 -5.23 1.09
N PHE A 72 -7.02 -4.25 1.69
CA PHE A 72 -5.59 -4.38 1.97
C PHE A 72 -5.31 -5.44 3.04
N LEU A 73 -6.14 -5.54 4.09
CA LEU A 73 -6.07 -6.62 5.07
C LEU A 73 -6.22 -8.00 4.39
N ALA A 74 -7.20 -8.15 3.51
CA ALA A 74 -7.41 -9.39 2.76
C ALA A 74 -6.25 -9.71 1.80
N CYS A 75 -5.49 -8.70 1.37
CA CYS A 75 -4.29 -8.86 0.55
C CYS A 75 -3.00 -9.08 1.36
N GLY A 76 -3.10 -9.28 2.69
CA GLY A 76 -1.95 -9.61 3.55
C GLY A 76 -1.25 -8.39 4.16
N PHE A 77 -1.79 -7.19 3.99
CA PHE A 77 -1.29 -6.03 4.74
C PHE A 77 -1.71 -6.13 6.20
N THR A 78 -0.87 -5.60 7.08
CA THR A 78 -1.18 -5.39 8.50
C THR A 78 -1.39 -3.90 8.76
N ASN A 79 -2.41 -3.57 9.56
CA ASN A 79 -2.52 -2.22 10.10
C ASN A 79 -1.48 -2.07 11.21
N THR A 80 -0.68 -1.02 11.14
CA THR A 80 0.39 -0.78 12.11
C THR A 80 -0.09 -0.08 13.39
N GLU A 81 -1.39 0.17 13.51
CA GLU A 81 -2.06 0.96 14.55
C GLU A 81 -1.59 2.41 14.64
N LYS A 82 -0.67 2.80 13.76
CA LYS A 82 -0.21 4.17 13.57
C LYS A 82 -1.01 4.82 12.47
N ALA A 83 -1.26 6.09 12.67
CA ALA A 83 -1.94 6.91 11.70
C ALA A 83 -1.21 8.23 11.52
N ILE A 84 -1.38 8.80 10.34
CA ILE A 84 -0.90 10.12 9.98
C ILE A 84 -2.09 11.02 9.69
N TYR A 85 -1.85 12.32 9.65
CA TYR A 85 -2.81 13.26 9.08
C TYR A 85 -2.46 13.43 7.61
N GLY A 86 -3.30 12.86 6.74
CA GLY A 86 -3.28 13.14 5.31
C GLY A 86 -3.84 14.54 5.02
N GLU A 87 -4.00 14.88 3.75
CA GLU A 87 -4.45 16.22 3.34
C GLU A 87 -5.87 16.56 3.82
N GLN A 88 -6.74 15.54 3.90
CA GLN A 88 -8.16 15.74 4.19
C GLN A 88 -8.59 15.09 5.50
N GLU A 89 -8.00 13.95 5.87
CA GLU A 89 -8.38 13.21 7.06
C GLU A 89 -7.22 12.39 7.64
N LYS A 90 -7.48 11.74 8.76
CA LYS A 90 -6.56 10.77 9.36
C LYS A 90 -6.47 9.54 8.44
N GLU A 91 -5.26 9.06 8.20
CA GLU A 91 -4.99 7.89 7.37
C GLU A 91 -4.25 6.82 8.18
N TRP A 92 -4.71 5.57 8.09
CA TRP A 92 -4.04 4.42 8.67
C TRP A 92 -2.82 4.02 7.84
N LEU A 93 -1.73 3.71 8.54
CA LEU A 93 -0.54 3.12 7.94
C LEU A 93 -0.67 1.60 7.90
N MET A 94 -0.69 1.04 6.69
CA MET A 94 -0.73 -0.39 6.47
C MET A 94 0.52 -0.88 5.75
N ARG A 95 1.00 -2.08 6.12
CA ARG A 95 2.25 -2.66 5.58
C ARG A 95 2.10 -4.11 5.18
N HIS A 96 2.64 -4.46 4.03
CA HIS A 96 2.83 -5.84 3.60
C HIS A 96 4.34 -6.16 3.65
N PRO A 97 4.76 -7.28 4.29
CA PRO A 97 6.15 -7.72 4.24
C PRO A 97 6.48 -8.21 2.83
N LEU A 98 7.59 -7.76 2.24
CA LEU A 98 8.00 -8.19 0.90
C LEU A 98 8.92 -9.40 0.97
#